data_AF-K1TDY7-F1
#
_entry.id   AF-K1TDY7-F1
#
_cell.length_a   1.000
_cell.length_b   1.000
_cell.length_c   1.000
_cell.angle_alpha   90.00
_cell.angle_beta   90.00
_cell.angle_gamma   90.00
#
_symmetry.space_group_name_H-M   'P 1'
#
loop_
_entity.id
_entity.type
_entity.pdbx_description
1 polymer ?
#
loop_
_entity_poly.entity_id
_entity_poly.type
_entity_poly.pdbx_seq_one_letter_code
_entity_poly.pdbx_strand_id
1 'polypeptide(L)'
;EEKSAEKLVLAKGARTIIYHGGSSLLERMIRTLYGGRQLQDAAEYPLPEQLPAGVLESGAGRVDAQLVGAFCRVMGFPDPDFGRIRPVAMRLELKEGINGSLLIDDAYNSDINSLSIALDYLHNMAAGRPMTLILSDIEQSGVEDGVLYGEVARLVAAAGVSRLIGVGDRIRNAGANFACDSAFYRTTDELLRNLRRDDVAGRVVLIKGSRDSHFERVSHALERKSHTTVLEVDLDAMIHNLNYFRARLRPGVRLVAMVKAASYGAGDFEVAQMLQHQGVNYLAVAFADEGVLLRE
;
A
#
# COMPACT_ATOMS: atom_id res chain seq x y z
N GLU A 1 28.43 10.61 -11.37
CA GLU A 1 28.59 12.06 -11.56
C GLU A 1 27.61 12.61 -12.59
N GLU A 2 27.54 12.03 -13.79
CA GLU A 2 26.62 12.46 -14.86
C GLU A 2 25.15 12.55 -14.44
N LYS A 3 24.56 11.47 -13.88
CA LYS A 3 23.18 11.49 -13.34
C LYS A 3 22.96 12.57 -12.27
N SER A 4 23.97 12.87 -11.45
CA SER A 4 23.87 13.92 -10.44
C SER A 4 23.89 15.30 -11.10
N ALA A 5 24.73 15.49 -12.12
CA ALA A 5 24.79 16.74 -12.88
C ALA A 5 23.46 17.04 -13.60
N GLU A 6 22.84 16.03 -14.22
CA GLU A 6 21.51 16.17 -14.85
C GLU A 6 20.45 16.63 -13.86
N LYS A 7 20.39 16.02 -12.67
CA LYS A 7 19.43 16.41 -11.63
C LYS A 7 19.67 17.83 -11.10
N LEU A 8 20.93 18.25 -11.00
CA LEU A 8 21.28 19.58 -10.51
C LEU A 8 20.81 20.70 -11.43
N VAL A 9 20.52 20.42 -12.71
CA VAL A 9 19.87 21.38 -13.62
C VAL A 9 18.57 21.94 -13.02
N LEU A 10 17.82 21.13 -12.26
CA LEU A 10 16.58 21.55 -11.59
C LEU A 10 16.82 22.70 -10.59
N ALA A 11 18.02 22.79 -10.00
CA ALA A 11 18.37 23.80 -9.00
C ALA A 11 18.86 25.13 -9.60
N LYS A 12 19.02 25.23 -10.93
CA LYS A 12 19.64 26.40 -11.60
C LYS A 12 18.95 27.74 -11.27
N GLY A 13 17.62 27.73 -11.15
CA GLY A 13 16.83 28.90 -10.79
C GLY A 13 16.57 29.09 -9.28
N ALA A 14 16.93 28.11 -8.45
CA ALA A 14 16.55 28.08 -7.05
C ALA A 14 17.38 29.10 -6.23
N ARG A 15 16.71 29.83 -5.33
CA ARG A 15 17.39 30.71 -4.35
C ARG A 15 17.92 29.93 -3.15
N THR A 16 17.17 28.92 -2.75
CA THR A 16 17.48 28.02 -1.64
C THR A 16 17.51 26.59 -2.16
N ILE A 17 18.53 25.84 -1.78
CA ILE A 17 18.74 24.45 -2.17
C ILE A 17 18.78 23.61 -0.90
N ILE A 18 17.81 22.73 -0.79
CA ILE A 18 17.69 21.75 0.29
C ILE A 18 18.18 20.43 -0.26
N TYR A 19 19.13 19.81 0.43
CA TYR A 19 19.77 18.57 0.02
C TYR A 19 20.04 17.71 1.26
N HIS A 20 20.48 16.47 1.08
CA HIS A 20 20.83 15.58 2.19
C HIS A 20 22.31 15.20 2.10
N GLY A 21 23.11 15.52 3.12
CA GLY A 21 24.56 15.32 3.19
C GLY A 21 25.04 13.87 3.22
N GLY A 22 24.13 12.90 3.30
CA GLY A 22 24.45 11.46 3.24
C GLY A 22 25.18 11.00 1.95
N SER A 23 25.20 11.82 0.89
CA SER A 23 25.99 11.59 -0.32
C SER A 23 27.08 12.65 -0.49
N SER A 24 28.32 12.28 -0.15
CA SER A 24 29.50 13.16 -0.23
C SER A 24 29.75 13.73 -1.64
N LEU A 25 29.39 12.96 -2.68
CA LEU A 25 29.50 13.40 -4.06
C LEU A 25 28.51 14.52 -4.39
N LEU A 26 27.23 14.33 -4.04
CA LEU A 26 26.18 15.31 -4.34
C LEU A 26 26.41 16.61 -3.56
N GLU A 27 26.77 16.52 -2.29
CA GLU A 27 27.13 17.67 -1.46
C GLU A 27 28.26 18.49 -2.10
N ARG A 28 29.35 17.81 -2.49
CA ARG A 28 30.49 18.48 -3.16
C ARG A 28 30.04 19.21 -4.42
N MET A 29 29.25 18.54 -5.27
CA MET A 29 28.75 19.14 -6.51
C MET A 29 27.84 20.36 -6.26
N ILE A 30 26.95 20.29 -5.26
CA ILE A 30 26.07 21.41 -4.88
C ILE A 30 26.89 22.60 -4.39
N ARG A 31 27.86 22.38 -3.50
CA ARG A 31 28.73 23.44 -2.97
C ARG A 31 29.56 24.09 -4.08
N THR A 32 30.06 23.31 -5.03
CA THR A 32 30.83 23.83 -6.18
C THR A 32 29.96 24.63 -7.14
N LEU A 33 28.78 24.13 -7.52
CA LEU A 33 27.94 24.76 -8.54
C LEU A 33 27.08 25.91 -7.99
N TYR A 34 26.69 25.83 -6.71
CA TYR A 34 25.69 26.71 -6.11
C TYR A 34 26.12 27.28 -4.75
N GLY A 35 27.42 27.31 -4.43
CA GLY A 35 27.92 27.83 -3.14
C GLY A 35 27.52 29.27 -2.80
N GLY A 36 27.14 30.09 -3.78
CA GLY A 36 26.59 31.43 -3.57
C GLY A 36 25.07 31.47 -3.25
N ARG A 37 24.41 30.32 -3.14
CA ARG A 37 22.98 30.18 -2.81
C ARG A 37 22.81 29.85 -1.32
N GLN A 38 21.58 29.91 -0.84
CA GLN A 38 21.27 29.39 0.50
C GLN A 38 21.22 27.87 0.45
N LEU A 39 22.21 27.22 1.05
CA LEU A 39 22.30 25.76 1.12
C LEU A 39 21.80 25.30 2.50
N GLN A 40 20.94 24.29 2.53
CA GLN A 40 20.38 23.72 3.75
C GLN A 40 20.57 22.20 3.70
N ASP A 41 21.33 21.66 4.65
CA ASP A 41 21.52 20.21 4.77
C ASP A 41 20.43 19.62 5.66
N ALA A 42 19.58 18.80 5.06
CA ALA A 42 18.50 18.10 5.73
C ALA A 42 19.01 17.06 6.73
N ALA A 43 20.25 16.56 6.60
CA ALA A 43 20.81 15.61 7.57
C ALA A 43 20.94 16.23 8.98
N GLU A 44 21.04 17.56 9.08
CA GLU A 44 21.07 18.30 10.33
C GLU A 44 19.67 18.50 10.94
N TYR A 45 18.60 18.18 10.19
CA TYR A 45 17.25 18.32 10.68
C TYR A 45 16.90 17.17 11.63
N PRO A 46 16.51 17.46 12.89
CA PRO A 46 16.15 16.43 13.85
C PRO A 46 14.80 15.80 13.49
N LEU A 47 14.75 14.47 13.46
CA LEU A 47 13.49 13.74 13.41
C LEU A 47 12.95 13.46 14.82
N PRO A 48 11.64 13.28 14.99
CA PRO A 48 11.07 12.77 16.24
C PRO A 48 11.71 11.45 16.67
N GLU A 49 11.78 11.19 17.98
CA GLU A 49 12.33 9.93 18.53
C GLU A 49 11.58 8.68 18.03
N GLN A 50 10.27 8.82 17.80
CA GLN A 50 9.41 7.76 17.27
C GLN A 50 8.81 8.20 15.93
N LEU A 51 9.24 7.53 14.87
CA LEU A 51 8.60 7.61 13.56
C LEU A 51 7.58 6.49 13.43
N PRO A 52 6.52 6.66 12.63
CA PRO A 52 5.60 5.58 12.32
C PRO A 52 6.34 4.33 11.82
N ALA A 53 6.00 3.18 12.38
CA ALA A 53 6.58 1.90 12.03
C ALA A 53 6.38 1.60 10.53
N GLY A 54 7.38 0.98 9.90
CA GLY A 54 7.37 0.64 8.48
C GLY A 54 8.12 1.65 7.60
N VAL A 55 7.40 2.42 6.77
CA VAL A 55 7.99 3.21 5.66
C VAL A 55 9.05 4.20 6.15
N LEU A 56 8.80 4.88 7.27
CA LEU A 56 9.68 5.92 7.82
C LEU A 56 10.76 5.39 8.77
N GLU A 57 10.71 4.10 9.15
CA GLU A 57 11.80 3.46 9.89
C GLU A 57 12.96 3.05 8.97
N SER A 58 12.68 2.86 7.68
CA SER A 58 13.72 2.55 6.68
C SER A 58 14.73 3.70 6.55
N GLY A 59 15.98 3.37 6.18
CA GLY A 59 17.03 4.38 5.96
C GLY A 59 16.62 5.45 4.94
N ALA A 60 15.94 5.05 3.86
CA ALA A 60 15.42 5.99 2.86
C ALA A 60 14.25 6.83 3.39
N GLY A 61 13.31 6.23 4.12
CA GLY A 61 12.18 6.95 4.71
C GLY A 61 12.62 8.01 5.72
N ARG A 62 13.69 7.76 6.49
CA ARG A 62 14.30 8.75 7.39
C ARG A 62 14.89 9.93 6.61
N VAL A 63 15.63 9.66 5.53
CA VAL A 63 16.18 10.70 4.66
C VAL A 63 15.08 11.56 4.05
N ASP A 64 14.00 10.94 3.57
CA ASP A 64 12.84 11.66 3.02
C ASP A 64 12.14 12.50 4.10
N ALA A 65 11.97 11.97 5.31
CA ALA A 65 11.41 12.71 6.44
C ALA A 65 12.27 13.93 6.79
N GLN A 66 13.60 13.79 6.79
CA GLN A 66 14.54 14.89 7.02
C GLN A 66 14.42 15.96 5.94
N LEU A 67 14.33 15.58 4.67
CA LEU A 67 14.15 16.50 3.55
C LEU A 67 12.83 17.28 3.66
N VAL A 68 11.73 16.60 4.02
CA VAL A 68 10.42 17.26 4.20
C VAL A 68 10.44 18.19 5.41
N GLY A 69 11.02 17.77 6.54
CA GLY A 69 11.17 18.60 7.73
C GLY A 69 11.99 19.87 7.45
N ALA A 70 13.16 19.71 6.81
CA ALA A 70 14.00 20.82 6.39
C ALA A 70 13.25 21.76 5.45
N PHE A 71 12.52 21.22 4.47
CA PHE A 71 11.68 22.00 3.56
C PHE A 71 10.62 22.81 4.30
N CYS A 72 9.82 22.19 5.18
CA CYS A 72 8.78 22.91 5.92
C CYS A 72 9.37 24.08 6.72
N ARG A 73 10.46 23.83 7.46
CA ARG A 73 11.11 24.86 8.28
C ARG A 73 11.66 26.00 7.44
N VAL A 74 12.38 25.70 6.37
CA VAL A 74 13.01 26.70 5.48
C VAL A 74 11.95 27.56 4.77
N MET A 75 10.83 26.96 4.40
CA MET A 75 9.75 27.63 3.69
C MET A 75 8.72 28.29 4.63
N GLY A 76 8.85 28.11 5.94
CA GLY A 76 7.93 28.68 6.95
C GLY A 76 6.58 27.94 7.05
N PHE A 77 6.51 26.69 6.63
CA PHE A 77 5.37 25.82 6.88
C PHE A 77 5.42 25.23 8.30
N PRO A 78 4.27 24.82 8.87
CA PRO A 78 4.24 24.06 10.12
C PRO A 78 5.09 22.79 10.03
N ASP A 79 5.67 22.38 11.16
CA ASP A 79 6.41 21.13 11.23
C ASP A 79 5.49 19.95 10.85
N PRO A 80 5.95 19.03 9.99
CA PRO A 80 5.14 17.92 9.51
C PRO A 80 4.82 16.95 10.66
N ASP A 81 3.54 16.59 10.78
CA ASP A 81 3.10 15.52 11.67
C ASP A 81 3.30 14.17 10.99
N PHE A 82 4.48 13.59 11.19
CA PHE A 82 4.82 12.27 10.63
C PHE A 82 3.88 11.17 11.14
N GLY A 83 3.28 11.33 12.33
CA GLY A 83 2.34 10.37 12.92
C GLY A 83 1.05 10.16 12.13
N ARG A 84 0.70 11.10 11.25
CA ARG A 84 -0.54 11.07 10.44
C ARG A 84 -0.29 10.78 8.96
N ILE A 85 0.94 10.44 8.59
CA ILE A 85 1.28 10.12 7.20
C ILE A 85 0.61 8.80 6.82
N ARG A 86 -0.01 8.80 5.64
CA ARG A 86 -0.56 7.60 5.03
C ARG A 86 0.48 6.97 4.11
N PRO A 87 0.58 5.63 4.08
CA PRO A 87 1.43 4.96 3.11
C PRO A 87 1.02 5.35 1.69
N VAL A 88 2.01 5.51 0.82
CA VAL A 88 1.78 5.70 -0.61
C VAL A 88 1.57 4.33 -1.22
N ALA A 89 0.47 4.16 -1.95
CA ALA A 89 0.20 2.90 -2.64
C ALA A 89 1.40 2.51 -3.54
N MET A 90 1.69 1.22 -3.64
CA MET A 90 2.80 0.68 -4.47
C MET A 90 4.22 1.07 -3.99
N ARG A 91 4.41 1.48 -2.73
CA ARG A 91 5.72 1.79 -2.12
C ARG A 91 5.90 1.01 -0.82
N LEU A 92 6.43 -0.21 -0.92
CA LEU A 92 6.56 -1.16 0.19
C LEU A 92 5.24 -1.35 0.95
N GLU A 93 4.12 -1.35 0.23
CA GLU A 93 2.79 -1.42 0.82
C GLU A 93 2.50 -2.87 1.23
N LEU A 94 2.28 -3.11 2.52
CA LEU A 94 1.95 -4.44 3.05
C LEU A 94 0.44 -4.71 2.91
N LYS A 95 0.09 -5.81 2.23
CA LYS A 95 -1.30 -6.26 2.01
C LYS A 95 -1.47 -7.71 2.43
N GLU A 96 -2.69 -8.08 2.80
CA GLU A 96 -3.07 -9.49 2.92
C GLU A 96 -3.28 -10.09 1.53
N GLY A 97 -2.65 -11.24 1.26
CA GLY A 97 -2.81 -11.96 0.00
C GLY A 97 -3.67 -13.22 0.13
N ILE A 98 -3.95 -13.84 -1.02
CA ILE A 98 -4.64 -15.12 -1.11
C ILE A 98 -3.82 -16.25 -0.46
N ASN A 99 -4.49 -17.35 -0.09
CA ASN A 99 -3.83 -18.53 0.48
C ASN A 99 -2.95 -18.24 1.71
N GLY A 100 -3.34 -17.25 2.51
CA GLY A 100 -2.64 -16.86 3.73
C GLY A 100 -1.27 -16.21 3.47
N SER A 101 -1.01 -15.70 2.26
CA SER A 101 0.22 -14.97 1.96
C SER A 101 0.18 -13.54 2.52
N LEU A 102 1.35 -12.94 2.69
CA LEU A 102 1.49 -11.49 2.84
C LEU A 102 2.13 -10.94 1.56
N LEU A 103 1.63 -9.81 1.07
CA LEU A 103 2.15 -9.16 -0.13
C LEU A 103 2.84 -7.86 0.27
N ILE A 104 4.00 -7.62 -0.30
CA ILE A 104 4.72 -6.34 -0.21
C ILE A 104 4.73 -5.77 -1.63
N ASP A 105 3.99 -4.71 -1.84
CA ASP A 105 3.79 -4.09 -3.15
C ASP A 105 4.75 -2.90 -3.33
N ASP A 106 5.74 -3.07 -4.21
CA ASP A 106 6.74 -2.07 -4.61
C ASP A 106 6.86 -2.02 -6.15
N ALA A 107 5.72 -2.12 -6.84
CA ALA A 107 5.65 -2.24 -8.30
C ALA A 107 5.68 -0.90 -9.07
N TYR A 108 6.25 0.17 -8.48
CA TYR A 108 6.35 1.48 -9.13
C TYR A 108 7.70 1.73 -9.81
N ASN A 109 8.80 1.30 -9.19
CA ASN A 109 10.15 1.53 -9.70
C ASN A 109 11.07 0.32 -9.47
N SER A 110 11.90 0.03 -10.47
CA SER A 110 12.83 -1.11 -10.47
C SER A 110 14.25 -0.60 -10.73
N ASP A 111 14.97 -0.32 -9.65
CA ASP A 111 16.40 -0.01 -9.65
C ASP A 111 17.11 -0.81 -8.55
N ILE A 112 18.43 -0.94 -8.67
CA ILE A 112 19.20 -1.81 -7.78
C ILE A 112 19.23 -1.33 -6.32
N ASN A 113 19.21 -0.01 -6.09
CA ASN A 113 19.26 0.55 -4.74
C ASN A 113 17.90 0.41 -4.05
N SER A 114 16.80 0.58 -4.79
CA SER A 114 15.47 0.30 -4.22
C SER A 114 15.21 -1.19 -4.02
N LEU A 115 15.84 -2.06 -4.81
CA LEU A 115 15.75 -3.52 -4.62
C LEU A 115 16.36 -3.96 -3.29
N SER A 116 17.55 -3.47 -2.92
CA SER A 116 18.16 -3.86 -1.63
C SER A 116 17.27 -3.49 -0.44
N ILE A 117 16.71 -2.28 -0.44
CA ILE A 117 15.78 -1.81 0.60
C ILE A 117 14.53 -2.69 0.66
N ALA A 118 13.96 -3.03 -0.51
CA ALA A 118 12.78 -3.88 -0.58
C ALA A 118 13.05 -5.32 -0.09
N LEU A 119 14.23 -5.86 -0.39
CA LEU A 119 14.67 -7.17 0.08
C LEU A 119 14.91 -7.20 1.60
N ASP A 120 15.52 -6.16 2.17
CA ASP A 120 15.68 -6.04 3.62
C ASP A 120 14.31 -5.96 4.32
N TYR A 121 13.37 -5.20 3.76
CA TYR A 121 12.01 -5.12 4.26
C TYR A 121 11.29 -6.49 4.17
N LEU A 122 11.43 -7.19 3.03
CA LEU A 122 10.93 -8.54 2.85
C LEU A 122 11.48 -9.51 3.91
N HIS A 123 12.79 -9.49 4.15
CA HIS A 123 13.44 -10.35 5.14
C HIS A 123 12.87 -10.11 6.55
N ASN A 124 12.72 -8.85 6.94
CA ASN A 124 12.18 -8.48 8.25
C ASN A 124 10.71 -8.90 8.41
N MET A 125 9.89 -8.73 7.36
CA MET A 125 8.47 -9.09 7.39
C MET A 125 8.23 -10.60 7.30
N ALA A 126 9.18 -11.34 6.72
CA ALA A 126 9.06 -12.79 6.59
C ALA A 126 8.96 -13.48 7.95
N ALA A 127 9.67 -13.00 8.98
CA ALA A 127 9.68 -13.58 10.33
C ALA A 127 9.85 -15.12 10.31
N GLY A 128 10.71 -15.63 9.41
CA GLY A 128 10.97 -17.06 9.22
C GLY A 128 10.07 -17.78 8.19
N ARG A 129 9.08 -17.10 7.61
CA ARG A 129 8.24 -17.63 6.52
C ARG A 129 9.05 -17.72 5.21
N PRO A 130 8.73 -18.68 4.32
CA PRO A 130 9.34 -18.73 3.00
C PRO A 130 9.03 -17.45 2.20
N MET A 131 10.05 -16.94 1.50
CA MET A 131 9.95 -15.70 0.73
C MET A 131 9.86 -15.99 -0.77
N THR A 132 9.00 -15.23 -1.45
CA THR A 132 8.93 -15.17 -2.92
C THR A 132 9.24 -13.75 -3.37
N LEU A 133 10.09 -13.61 -4.38
CA LEU A 133 10.29 -12.37 -5.11
C LEU A 133 9.67 -12.48 -6.49
N ILE A 134 8.77 -11.57 -6.84
CA ILE A 134 8.31 -11.34 -8.20
C ILE A 134 9.00 -10.07 -8.71
N LEU A 135 9.87 -10.20 -9.71
CA LEU A 135 10.76 -9.13 -10.17
C LEU A 135 10.63 -8.92 -11.69
N SER A 136 10.38 -7.68 -12.12
CA SER A 136 10.48 -7.32 -13.55
C SER A 136 11.93 -7.11 -13.97
N ASP A 137 12.17 -6.92 -15.27
CA ASP A 137 13.44 -6.34 -15.72
C ASP A 137 13.75 -5.02 -14.97
N ILE A 138 15.03 -4.82 -14.64
CA ILE A 138 15.55 -3.64 -13.93
C ILE A 138 16.17 -2.68 -14.95
N GLU A 139 15.70 -1.44 -14.99
CA GLU A 139 16.26 -0.40 -15.85
C GLU A 139 17.33 0.40 -15.11
N GLN A 140 18.57 -0.09 -15.16
CA GLN A 140 19.72 0.61 -14.59
C GLN A 140 20.60 1.19 -15.71
N SER A 141 20.47 2.48 -15.98
CA SER A 141 21.30 3.15 -16.99
C SER A 141 22.78 3.12 -16.60
N GLY A 142 23.64 2.78 -17.57
CA GLY A 142 25.10 2.79 -17.45
C GLY A 142 25.71 1.52 -16.85
N VAL A 143 24.93 0.44 -16.68
CA VAL A 143 25.40 -0.85 -16.17
C VAL A 143 25.04 -1.95 -17.17
N GLU A 144 26.00 -2.80 -17.51
CA GLU A 144 25.77 -3.96 -18.39
C GLU A 144 24.93 -5.03 -17.68
N ASP A 145 24.04 -5.69 -18.42
CA ASP A 145 23.11 -6.71 -17.90
C ASP A 145 23.80 -7.82 -17.10
N GLY A 146 24.94 -8.34 -17.57
CA GLY A 146 25.68 -9.39 -16.87
C GLY A 146 26.13 -8.96 -15.48
N VAL A 147 26.65 -7.74 -15.35
CA VAL A 147 27.09 -7.15 -14.08
C VAL A 147 25.87 -6.86 -13.20
N LEU A 148 24.83 -6.25 -13.78
CA LEU A 148 23.60 -5.90 -13.09
C LEU A 148 22.95 -7.13 -12.46
N TYR A 149 22.66 -8.16 -13.26
CA TYR A 149 21.96 -9.34 -12.77
C TYR A 149 22.84 -10.27 -11.92
N GLY A 150 24.16 -10.19 -12.04
CA GLY A 150 25.07 -10.82 -11.09
C GLY A 150 24.93 -10.23 -9.68
N GLU A 151 24.87 -8.91 -9.57
CA GLU A 151 24.65 -8.23 -8.29
C GLU A 151 23.22 -8.45 -7.76
N VAL A 152 22.21 -8.40 -8.63
CA VAL A 152 20.81 -8.71 -8.27
C VAL A 152 20.71 -10.12 -7.69
N ALA A 153 21.34 -11.12 -8.32
CA ALA A 153 21.34 -12.48 -7.81
C ALA A 153 22.03 -12.59 -6.44
N ARG A 154 23.13 -11.85 -6.22
CA ARG A 154 23.81 -11.76 -4.92
C ARG A 154 22.89 -11.18 -3.84
N LEU A 155 22.17 -10.11 -4.14
CA LEU A 155 21.20 -9.49 -3.21
C LEU A 155 20.05 -10.45 -2.89
N VAL A 156 19.48 -11.10 -3.90
CA VAL A 156 18.39 -12.07 -3.75
C VAL A 156 18.81 -13.25 -2.86
N ALA A 157 20.02 -13.77 -3.07
CA ALA A 157 20.58 -14.85 -2.25
C ALA A 157 20.84 -14.38 -0.80
N ALA A 158 21.43 -13.20 -0.62
CA ALA A 158 21.71 -12.65 0.70
C ALA A 158 20.45 -12.40 1.54
N ALA A 159 19.35 -12.01 0.89
CA ALA A 159 18.05 -11.82 1.55
C ALA A 159 17.39 -13.16 1.96
N GLY A 160 17.83 -14.29 1.43
CA GLY A 160 17.26 -15.61 1.70
C GLY A 160 16.00 -15.93 0.89
N VAL A 161 15.81 -15.29 -0.26
CA VAL A 161 14.67 -15.56 -1.15
C VAL A 161 14.76 -17.01 -1.64
N SER A 162 13.71 -17.80 -1.36
CA SER A 162 13.66 -19.22 -1.75
C SER A 162 12.94 -19.46 -3.07
N ARG A 163 12.18 -18.49 -3.56
CA ARG A 163 11.47 -18.55 -4.85
C ARG A 163 11.59 -17.23 -5.59
N LEU A 164 12.09 -17.26 -6.83
CA LEU A 164 12.13 -16.12 -7.73
C LEU A 164 11.15 -16.31 -8.90
N ILE A 165 10.42 -15.25 -9.24
CA ILE A 165 9.61 -15.17 -10.45
C ILE A 165 10.06 -13.94 -11.23
N GLY A 166 10.79 -14.15 -12.31
CA GLY A 166 11.26 -13.08 -13.19
C GLY A 166 10.31 -12.82 -14.35
N VAL A 167 10.05 -11.55 -14.69
CA VAL A 167 9.27 -11.16 -15.86
C VAL A 167 10.07 -10.18 -16.72
N GLY A 168 10.36 -10.58 -17.95
CA GLY A 168 11.14 -9.79 -18.89
C GLY A 168 12.19 -10.61 -19.62
N ASP A 169 12.77 -10.05 -20.69
CA ASP A 169 13.76 -10.73 -21.49
C ASP A 169 15.13 -10.76 -20.79
N ARG A 170 15.51 -9.68 -20.11
CA ARG A 170 16.86 -9.52 -19.55
C ARG A 170 17.05 -10.40 -18.31
N ILE A 171 16.10 -10.38 -17.38
CA ILE A 171 16.11 -11.20 -16.17
C ILE A 171 16.01 -12.70 -16.51
N ARG A 172 15.23 -13.05 -17.54
CA ARG A 172 15.13 -14.43 -18.02
C ARG A 172 16.46 -14.91 -18.59
N ASN A 173 17.13 -14.09 -19.41
CA ASN A 173 18.43 -14.43 -19.97
C ASN A 173 19.51 -14.57 -18.89
N ALA A 174 19.37 -13.84 -17.77
CA ALA A 174 20.23 -13.94 -16.60
C ALA A 174 19.82 -15.02 -15.59
N GLY A 175 18.84 -15.88 -15.91
CA GLY A 175 18.26 -16.84 -14.98
C GLY A 175 19.28 -17.79 -14.32
N ALA A 176 20.38 -18.11 -15.01
CA ALA A 176 21.44 -18.97 -14.49
C ALA A 176 22.20 -18.37 -13.29
N ASN A 177 22.10 -17.06 -13.06
CA ASN A 177 22.77 -16.39 -11.94
C ASN A 177 22.08 -16.65 -10.60
N PHE A 178 20.80 -17.05 -10.61
CA PHE A 178 19.99 -17.15 -9.39
C PHE A 178 20.04 -18.55 -8.78
N ALA A 179 20.61 -18.65 -7.59
CA ALA A 179 20.75 -19.91 -6.84
C ALA A 179 19.51 -20.25 -5.98
N CYS A 180 18.31 -20.07 -6.51
CA CYS A 180 17.05 -20.40 -5.85
C CYS A 180 16.03 -20.98 -6.84
N ASP A 181 14.96 -21.60 -6.34
CA ASP A 181 13.89 -22.08 -7.22
C ASP A 181 13.31 -20.90 -8.01
N SER A 182 13.29 -21.01 -9.34
CA SER A 182 13.02 -19.86 -10.21
C SER A 182 12.04 -20.22 -11.33
N ALA A 183 11.22 -19.25 -11.75
CA ALA A 183 10.49 -19.30 -13.02
C ALA A 183 10.58 -17.95 -13.73
N PHE A 184 10.58 -17.98 -15.05
CA PHE A 184 10.73 -16.79 -15.87
C PHE A 184 9.66 -16.73 -16.95
N TYR A 185 9.10 -15.55 -17.14
CA TYR A 185 8.06 -15.28 -18.11
C TYR A 185 8.45 -14.10 -18.98
N ARG A 186 7.96 -14.06 -20.23
CA ARG A 186 8.20 -12.93 -21.13
C ARG A 186 7.37 -11.71 -20.72
N THR A 187 6.13 -11.94 -20.29
CA THR A 187 5.17 -10.87 -20.00
C THR A 187 4.37 -11.14 -18.73
N THR A 188 3.80 -10.07 -18.18
CA THR A 188 2.91 -10.13 -17.01
C THR A 188 1.66 -10.99 -17.28
N ASP A 189 1.17 -11.02 -18.52
CA ASP A 189 0.05 -11.90 -18.90
C ASP A 189 0.43 -13.38 -18.91
N GLU A 190 1.67 -13.71 -19.27
CA GLU A 190 2.18 -15.07 -19.19
C GLU A 190 2.37 -15.50 -17.74
N LEU A 191 2.91 -14.60 -16.89
CA LEU A 191 2.97 -14.80 -15.45
C LEU A 191 1.58 -15.09 -14.86
N LEU A 192 0.60 -14.22 -15.08
CA LEU A 192 -0.73 -14.33 -14.49
C LEU A 192 -1.45 -15.63 -14.87
N ARG A 193 -1.20 -16.18 -16.07
CA ARG A 193 -1.78 -17.46 -16.52
C ARG A 193 -1.12 -18.69 -15.91
N ASN A 194 0.15 -18.56 -15.49
CA ASN A 194 0.97 -19.68 -15.03
C ASN A 194 1.33 -19.60 -13.55
N LEU A 195 0.84 -18.60 -12.82
CA LEU A 195 1.11 -18.41 -11.40
C LEU A 195 0.53 -19.59 -10.60
N ARG A 196 1.39 -20.29 -9.86
CA ARG A 196 1.00 -21.49 -9.12
C ARG A 196 0.67 -21.12 -7.68
N ARG A 197 -0.19 -21.93 -7.05
CA ARG A 197 -0.54 -21.75 -5.64
C ARG A 197 0.69 -21.75 -4.73
N ASP A 198 1.64 -22.66 -4.97
CA ASP A 198 2.85 -22.81 -4.15
C ASP A 198 3.83 -21.64 -4.31
N ASP A 199 3.68 -20.82 -5.35
CA ASP A 199 4.46 -19.61 -5.52
C ASP A 199 4.11 -18.55 -4.45
N VAL A 200 2.94 -18.65 -3.81
CA VAL A 200 2.42 -17.63 -2.87
C VAL A 200 1.91 -18.18 -1.54
N ALA A 201 1.33 -19.38 -1.50
CA ALA A 201 0.61 -19.88 -0.33
C ALA A 201 1.47 -19.94 0.93
N GLY A 202 1.05 -19.24 1.99
CA GLY A 202 1.79 -19.16 3.25
C GLY A 202 3.11 -18.37 3.20
N ARG A 203 3.45 -17.76 2.06
CA ARG A 203 4.72 -17.04 1.83
C ARG A 203 4.56 -15.54 2.08
N VAL A 204 5.69 -14.84 2.25
CA VAL A 204 5.74 -13.39 2.08
C VAL A 204 6.25 -13.10 0.68
N VAL A 205 5.47 -12.36 -0.10
CA VAL A 205 5.67 -12.14 -1.53
C VAL A 205 6.00 -10.68 -1.77
N LEU A 206 7.23 -10.38 -2.19
CA LEU A 206 7.60 -9.06 -2.67
C LEU A 206 7.30 -8.96 -4.16
N ILE A 207 6.54 -7.95 -4.55
CA ILE A 207 6.20 -7.63 -5.94
C ILE A 207 6.96 -6.35 -6.29
N LYS A 208 8.02 -6.47 -7.09
CA LYS A 208 8.84 -5.34 -7.50
C LYS A 208 8.93 -5.25 -9.01
N GLY A 209 8.56 -4.10 -9.55
CA GLY A 209 8.43 -3.92 -10.99
C GLY A 209 8.67 -2.49 -11.42
N SER A 210 9.04 -2.31 -12.69
CA SER A 210 8.99 -1.01 -13.35
C SER A 210 7.55 -0.66 -13.70
N ARG A 211 7.27 0.62 -13.94
CA ARG A 211 5.92 1.06 -14.32
C ARG A 211 5.39 0.37 -15.59
N ASP A 212 6.28 0.07 -16.54
CA ASP A 212 5.94 -0.58 -17.80
C ASP A 212 5.64 -2.08 -17.65
N SER A 213 6.02 -2.68 -16.51
CA SER A 213 5.74 -4.09 -16.21
C SER A 213 4.28 -4.34 -15.82
N HIS A 214 3.52 -3.30 -15.48
CA HIS A 214 2.12 -3.42 -15.07
C HIS A 214 1.87 -4.39 -13.90
N PHE A 215 2.80 -4.44 -12.94
CA PHE A 215 2.73 -5.36 -11.80
C PHE A 215 1.63 -5.03 -10.79
N GLU A 216 0.96 -3.87 -10.89
CA GLU A 216 -0.31 -3.61 -10.19
C GLU A 216 -1.35 -4.71 -10.47
N ARG A 217 -1.30 -5.32 -11.65
CA ARG A 217 -2.17 -6.44 -12.02
C ARG A 217 -1.82 -7.72 -11.26
N VAL A 218 -0.53 -7.96 -10.99
CA VAL A 218 -0.05 -9.10 -10.19
C VAL A 218 -0.46 -8.91 -8.74
N SER A 219 -0.23 -7.71 -8.19
CA SER A 219 -0.66 -7.33 -6.85
C SER A 219 -2.17 -7.53 -6.68
N HIS A 220 -2.98 -6.99 -7.59
CA HIS A 220 -4.44 -7.14 -7.56
C HIS A 220 -4.92 -8.58 -7.70
N ALA A 221 -4.23 -9.41 -8.49
CA ALA A 221 -4.59 -10.83 -8.64
C ALA A 221 -4.28 -11.65 -7.39
N LEU A 222 -3.27 -11.24 -6.62
CA LEU A 222 -2.83 -11.92 -5.41
C LEU A 222 -3.46 -11.36 -4.14
N GLU A 223 -3.96 -10.13 -4.15
CA GLU A 223 -4.56 -9.47 -3.00
C GLU A 223 -5.81 -10.23 -2.51
N ARG A 224 -5.94 -10.36 -1.19
CA ARG A 224 -7.13 -10.92 -0.58
C ARG A 224 -8.29 -9.96 -0.80
N LYS A 225 -9.20 -10.32 -1.71
CA LYS A 225 -10.43 -9.57 -1.92
C LYS A 225 -11.33 -9.69 -0.69
N SER A 226 -11.25 -8.72 0.22
CA SER A 226 -12.25 -8.54 1.27
C SER A 226 -13.44 -7.81 0.66
N HIS A 227 -14.49 -8.54 0.30
CA HIS A 227 -15.77 -7.94 -0.05
C HIS A 227 -16.44 -7.40 1.22
N THR A 228 -15.99 -6.25 1.73
CA THR A 228 -16.68 -5.59 2.84
C THR A 228 -17.67 -4.58 2.28
N THR A 229 -18.88 -5.02 1.92
CA THR A 229 -20.02 -4.13 1.75
C THR A 229 -20.55 -3.81 3.15
N VAL A 230 -20.35 -2.57 3.61
CA VAL A 230 -20.91 -2.09 4.88
C VAL A 230 -22.23 -1.37 4.58
N LEU A 231 -23.30 -1.77 5.26
CA LEU A 231 -24.60 -1.09 5.27
C LEU A 231 -24.80 -0.50 6.66
N GLU A 232 -24.80 0.83 6.76
CA GLU A 232 -25.10 1.54 8.00
C GLU A 232 -26.60 1.89 8.05
N VAL A 233 -27.25 1.60 9.18
CA VAL A 233 -28.65 1.92 9.44
C VAL A 233 -28.73 3.02 10.51
N ASP A 234 -29.25 4.18 10.15
CA ASP A 234 -29.45 5.31 11.07
C ASP A 234 -30.86 5.25 11.67
N LEU A 235 -30.96 4.89 12.95
CA LEU A 235 -32.24 4.78 13.65
C LEU A 235 -32.90 6.14 13.91
N ASP A 236 -32.13 7.22 14.06
CA ASP A 236 -32.69 8.57 14.26
C ASP A 236 -33.38 9.05 12.98
N ALA A 237 -32.77 8.79 11.82
CA ALA A 237 -33.38 9.04 10.52
C ALA A 237 -34.67 8.22 10.34
N MET A 238 -34.70 6.97 10.81
CA MET A 238 -35.90 6.14 10.77
C MET A 238 -37.02 6.69 11.68
N ILE A 239 -36.70 7.17 12.89
CA ILE A 239 -37.66 7.81 13.80
C ILE A 239 -38.23 9.08 13.15
N HIS A 240 -37.38 9.89 12.53
CA HIS A 240 -37.81 11.07 11.79
C HIS A 240 -38.81 10.71 10.68
N ASN A 241 -38.48 9.71 9.86
CA ASN A 241 -39.35 9.25 8.76
C ASN A 241 -40.68 8.69 9.28
N LEU A 242 -40.65 7.91 10.35
CA LEU A 242 -41.85 7.38 10.99
C LEU A 242 -42.79 8.51 11.43
N ASN A 243 -42.26 9.53 12.10
CA ASN A 243 -43.03 10.68 12.56
C ASN A 243 -43.56 11.53 11.38
N TYR A 244 -42.80 11.65 10.30
CA TYR A 244 -43.23 12.30 9.07
C TYR A 244 -44.48 11.61 8.46
N PHE A 245 -44.51 10.28 8.41
CA PHE A 245 -45.69 9.55 7.92
C PHE A 245 -46.84 9.60 8.92
N ARG A 246 -46.56 9.47 10.21
CA ARG A 246 -47.57 9.56 11.29
C ARG A 246 -48.31 10.90 11.26
N ALA A 247 -47.60 12.01 11.04
CA ALA A 247 -48.20 13.34 10.97
C ALA A 247 -49.19 13.52 9.80
N ARG A 248 -49.15 12.65 8.78
CA ARG A 248 -50.07 12.67 7.63
C ARG A 248 -51.33 11.84 7.85
N LEU A 249 -51.38 11.07 8.94
CA LEU A 249 -52.51 10.20 9.23
C LEU A 249 -53.59 10.99 9.98
N ARG A 250 -54.85 10.66 9.70
CA ARG A 250 -55.99 11.17 10.47
C ARG A 250 -55.94 10.61 11.90
N PRO A 251 -56.47 11.35 12.90
CA PRO A 251 -56.59 10.84 14.26
C PRO A 251 -57.30 9.47 14.30
N GLY A 252 -56.75 8.53 15.07
CA GLY A 252 -57.30 7.18 15.24
C GLY A 252 -56.91 6.16 14.16
N VAL A 253 -56.18 6.55 13.10
CA VAL A 253 -55.66 5.60 12.11
C VAL A 253 -54.47 4.84 12.70
N ARG A 254 -54.55 3.50 12.70
CA ARG A 254 -53.46 2.63 13.15
C ARG A 254 -52.40 2.46 12.08
N LEU A 255 -51.14 2.39 12.50
CA LEU A 255 -49.96 2.25 11.65
C LEU A 255 -49.41 0.82 11.73
N VAL A 256 -49.15 0.20 10.57
CA VAL A 256 -48.36 -1.03 10.46
C VAL A 256 -47.02 -0.70 9.80
N ALA A 257 -45.92 -1.21 10.34
CA ALA A 257 -44.60 -1.10 9.73
C ALA A 257 -44.17 -2.47 9.20
N MET A 258 -43.82 -2.52 7.92
CA MET A 258 -43.32 -3.74 7.29
C MET A 258 -41.80 -3.82 7.50
N VAL A 259 -41.36 -4.87 8.19
CA VAL A 259 -39.96 -5.23 8.39
C VAL A 259 -39.68 -6.42 7.47
N LYS A 260 -39.13 -6.16 6.27
CA LYS A 260 -38.86 -7.20 5.27
C LYS A 260 -37.45 -7.76 5.41
N ALA A 261 -37.33 -9.06 5.13
CA ALA A 261 -36.09 -9.72 4.72
C ALA A 261 -34.95 -9.59 5.72
N ALA A 262 -35.24 -9.78 7.01
CA ALA A 262 -34.23 -9.69 8.04
C ALA A 262 -33.45 -8.33 8.05
N SER A 263 -34.10 -7.22 7.64
CA SER A 263 -33.43 -5.93 7.48
C SER A 263 -32.18 -6.06 6.58
N TYR A 264 -32.25 -6.97 5.60
CA TYR A 264 -31.17 -7.45 4.74
C TYR A 264 -29.96 -8.06 5.49
N GLY A 265 -30.18 -8.65 6.66
CA GLY A 265 -29.15 -9.21 7.54
C GLY A 265 -28.45 -8.16 8.43
N ALA A 266 -29.01 -6.96 8.57
CA ALA A 266 -28.35 -5.80 9.18
C ALA A 266 -28.94 -5.31 10.52
N GLY A 267 -29.69 -6.14 11.26
CA GLY A 267 -30.14 -5.82 12.64
C GLY A 267 -31.66 -5.74 12.81
N ASP A 268 -32.32 -6.89 12.65
CA ASP A 268 -33.78 -6.98 12.75
C ASP A 268 -34.37 -6.60 14.07
N PHE A 269 -33.71 -7.03 15.13
CA PHE A 269 -34.21 -6.84 16.48
C PHE A 269 -34.17 -5.37 16.85
N GLU A 270 -33.10 -4.68 16.50
CA GLU A 270 -32.90 -3.27 16.82
C GLU A 270 -33.91 -2.38 16.08
N VAL A 271 -34.14 -2.65 14.79
CA VAL A 271 -35.14 -1.91 13.99
C VAL A 271 -36.56 -2.21 14.48
N ALA A 272 -36.91 -3.48 14.70
CA ALA A 272 -38.23 -3.86 15.18
C ALA A 272 -38.51 -3.31 16.59
N GLN A 273 -37.53 -3.40 17.50
CA GLN A 273 -37.61 -2.87 18.86
C GLN A 273 -37.74 -1.35 18.86
N MET A 274 -36.97 -0.66 18.01
CA MET A 274 -37.11 0.78 17.83
C MET A 274 -38.52 1.14 17.36
N LEU A 275 -39.06 0.48 16.33
CA LEU A 275 -40.40 0.75 15.81
C LEU A 275 -41.48 0.49 16.86
N GLN A 276 -41.34 -0.59 17.64
CA GLN A 276 -42.23 -0.89 18.75
C GLN A 276 -42.16 0.19 19.84
N HIS A 277 -40.95 0.60 20.23
CA HIS A 277 -40.73 1.66 21.22
C HIS A 277 -41.32 3.00 20.75
N GLN A 278 -41.25 3.28 19.45
CA GLN A 278 -41.86 4.48 18.85
C GLN A 278 -43.39 4.38 18.73
N GLY A 279 -44.02 3.26 19.11
CA GLY A 279 -45.48 3.13 19.21
C GLY A 279 -46.17 2.80 17.87
N VAL A 280 -45.52 2.07 16.98
CA VAL A 280 -46.21 1.44 15.83
C VAL A 280 -47.22 0.41 16.34
N ASN A 281 -48.41 0.33 15.73
CA ASN A 281 -49.47 -0.55 16.24
C ASN A 281 -49.25 -2.03 15.87
N TYR A 282 -48.62 -2.28 14.72
CA TYR A 282 -48.37 -3.62 14.21
C TYR A 282 -47.05 -3.68 13.46
N LEU A 283 -46.30 -4.78 13.61
CA LEU A 283 -45.20 -5.13 12.71
C LEU A 283 -45.72 -6.17 11.71
N ALA A 284 -45.30 -6.04 10.45
CA ALA A 284 -45.58 -7.00 9.40
C ALA A 284 -44.27 -7.54 8.83
N VAL A 285 -44.27 -8.83 8.49
CA VAL A 285 -43.12 -9.59 7.98
C VAL A 285 -43.49 -10.31 6.69
N ALA A 286 -42.49 -10.71 5.90
CA ALA A 286 -42.75 -11.37 4.62
C ALA A 286 -43.09 -12.86 4.80
N PHE A 287 -42.51 -13.52 5.81
CA PHE A 287 -42.72 -14.93 6.09
C PHE A 287 -43.10 -15.17 7.56
N ALA A 288 -43.75 -16.30 7.85
CA ALA A 288 -44.32 -16.57 9.18
C ALA A 288 -43.25 -16.82 10.25
N ASP A 289 -42.12 -17.41 9.88
CA ASP A 289 -40.94 -17.65 10.71
C ASP A 289 -40.26 -16.36 11.16
N GLU A 290 -40.14 -15.36 10.28
CA GLU A 290 -39.70 -14.00 10.65
C GLU A 290 -40.60 -13.41 11.77
N GLY A 291 -41.90 -13.72 11.73
CA GLY A 291 -42.86 -13.25 12.73
C GLY A 291 -42.79 -14.00 14.07
N VAL A 292 -42.29 -15.24 14.07
CA VAL A 292 -42.00 -15.99 15.31
C VAL A 292 -40.76 -15.40 15.97
N LEU A 293 -39.70 -15.16 15.20
CA LEU A 293 -38.43 -14.57 15.67
C LEU A 293 -38.61 -13.21 16.34
N LEU A 294 -39.49 -12.35 15.81
CA LEU A 294 -39.76 -11.02 16.41
C LEU A 294 -40.64 -11.08 17.68
N ARG A 295 -41.22 -12.23 18.02
CA ARG A 295 -42.10 -12.40 19.19
C ARG A 295 -41.43 -13.03 20.41
N GLU A 296 -40.36 -13.79 20.18
CA GLU A 296 -39.53 -14.42 21.24
C GLU A 296 -38.52 -13.43 21.81
#